data_AF-A0A971F5H9-F1
#
_entry.id   AF-A0A971F5H9-F1
#
_cell.length_a   1.000
_cell.length_b   1.000
_cell.length_c   1.000
_cell.angle_alpha   90.00
_cell.angle_beta   90.00
_cell.angle_gamma   90.00
#
_symmetry.space_group_name_H-M   'P 1'
#
loop_
_entity.id
_entity.type
_entity.pdbx_description
1 polymer ?
#
loop_
_entity_poly.entity_id
_entity_poly.type
_entity_poly.pdbx_seq_one_letter_code
_entity_poly.pdbx_strand_id
1 'polypeptide(L)'
;MLTEIQLLDWLLDNAGEVIKYRVSREFLAKKASLDNERIQAELFENPDVQLWLKNLKPELPFKRNLIHGSFDWQFENAMLKILQLGLHAGIPQVDEVTKYYIKYLEMESPKTKNKRELFDSIIVASMLLAAGYTDNIVLDFMKNSLDVLSKFTDSSDYDIYVENREDYKGVPKNWIDSPIIKPQLLKEYGFCYPMVYDLIGLRSMYRLDDCNINEKIDSVIKYIVCDDFHNKIKDGYGILVAGQGRYHGMGWDPKLPGYFDVSDYARTSPHKMVFYANIISRYPVAVKSRWYSDVIEHLEQFKTEIGTYCFPKEYLREQSGYAVQGFHLGLGENKRKKIWCEVESTFIMLILKKVL
;
A
#
# COMPACT_ATOMS: atom_id res chain seq x y z
N MET A 1 1.04 -20.61 -25.85
CA MET A 1 1.27 -19.79 -24.64
C MET A 1 2.59 -19.07 -24.78
N LEU A 2 2.61 -17.76 -24.55
CA LEU A 2 3.82 -16.97 -24.48
C LEU A 2 4.64 -17.35 -23.24
N THR A 3 5.96 -17.38 -23.39
CA THR A 3 6.92 -17.39 -22.28
C THR A 3 6.93 -16.04 -21.56
N GLU A 4 7.53 -15.94 -20.37
CA GLU A 4 7.64 -14.67 -19.65
C GLU A 4 8.33 -13.58 -20.49
N ILE A 5 9.44 -13.91 -21.17
CA ILE A 5 10.14 -12.97 -22.05
C ILE A 5 9.21 -12.48 -23.18
N GLN A 6 8.46 -13.39 -23.79
CA GLN A 6 7.51 -13.03 -24.86
C GLN A 6 6.34 -12.18 -24.34
N LEU A 7 5.94 -12.32 -23.06
CA LEU A 7 4.95 -11.44 -22.44
C LEU A 7 5.52 -10.03 -22.19
N LEU A 8 6.78 -9.92 -21.78
CA LEU A 8 7.45 -8.63 -21.63
C LEU A 8 7.56 -7.91 -22.98
N ASP A 9 7.96 -8.61 -24.04
CA ASP A 9 8.01 -8.06 -25.41
C ASP A 9 6.61 -7.63 -25.87
N TRP A 10 5.58 -8.47 -25.65
CA TRP A 10 4.20 -8.12 -25.96
C TRP A 10 3.72 -6.85 -25.24
N LEU A 11 4.09 -6.66 -23.98
CA LEU A 11 3.77 -5.42 -23.25
C LEU A 11 4.52 -4.21 -23.80
N LEU A 12 5.80 -4.34 -24.16
CA LEU A 12 6.56 -3.24 -24.77
C LEU A 12 5.94 -2.79 -26.11
N ASP A 13 5.37 -3.72 -26.87
CA ASP A 13 4.71 -3.42 -28.14
C ASP A 13 3.32 -2.80 -27.97
N ASN A 14 2.54 -3.27 -26.99
CA ASN A 14 1.10 -2.98 -26.90
C ASN A 14 0.70 -1.93 -25.86
N ALA A 15 1.49 -1.77 -24.79
CA ALA A 15 1.13 -0.92 -23.66
C ALA A 15 1.36 0.57 -23.91
N GLY A 16 0.90 1.40 -22.99
CA GLY A 16 1.24 2.81 -22.85
C GLY A 16 2.53 3.03 -22.06
N GLU A 17 2.90 4.29 -21.92
CA GLU A 17 4.23 4.74 -21.47
C GLU A 17 4.54 4.27 -20.04
N VAL A 18 3.53 4.24 -19.16
CA VAL A 18 3.64 3.78 -17.76
C VAL A 18 4.09 2.34 -17.69
N ILE A 19 3.37 1.43 -18.35
CA ILE A 19 3.70 0.00 -18.30
C ILE A 19 5.01 -0.27 -19.04
N LYS A 20 5.28 0.39 -20.17
CA LYS A 20 6.58 0.26 -20.86
C LYS A 20 7.74 0.66 -19.96
N TYR A 21 7.65 1.82 -19.31
CA TYR A 21 8.66 2.29 -18.37
C TYR A 21 8.89 1.28 -17.24
N ARG A 22 7.81 0.79 -16.64
CA ARG A 22 7.90 -0.18 -15.54
C ARG A 22 8.44 -1.53 -16.01
N VAL A 23 8.07 -2.02 -17.18
CA VAL A 23 8.64 -3.25 -17.78
C VAL A 23 10.15 -3.10 -17.97
N SER A 24 10.57 -2.02 -18.64
CA SER A 24 11.99 -1.76 -18.91
C SER A 24 12.82 -1.69 -17.62
N ARG A 25 12.32 -0.99 -16.61
CA ARG A 25 13.05 -0.79 -15.35
C ARG A 25 12.95 -1.99 -14.41
N GLU A 26 11.78 -2.56 -14.20
CA GLU A 26 11.54 -3.57 -13.16
C GLU A 26 11.84 -4.99 -13.61
N PHE A 27 11.85 -5.27 -14.92
CA PHE A 27 12.07 -6.62 -15.46
C PHE A 27 13.31 -6.70 -16.36
N LEU A 28 13.66 -5.62 -17.08
CA LEU A 28 14.72 -5.64 -18.10
C LEU A 28 15.99 -4.85 -17.71
N ALA A 29 16.10 -4.35 -16.47
CA ALA A 29 17.13 -3.43 -15.98
C ALA A 29 18.62 -3.79 -16.26
N LYS A 30 18.93 -5.01 -16.71
CA LYS A 30 20.29 -5.43 -17.12
C LYS A 30 20.57 -5.32 -18.63
N LYS A 31 19.57 -5.00 -19.48
CA LYS A 31 19.68 -5.11 -20.96
C LYS A 31 19.55 -3.81 -21.77
N ALA A 32 19.11 -2.67 -21.22
CA ALA A 32 18.94 -1.46 -22.03
C ALA A 32 19.18 -0.18 -21.22
N SER A 33 20.36 0.43 -21.35
CA SER A 33 20.69 1.71 -20.69
C SER A 33 20.31 2.95 -21.53
N LEU A 34 20.03 2.80 -22.83
CA LEU A 34 19.78 3.94 -23.74
C LEU A 34 18.29 4.20 -24.02
N ASP A 35 17.41 3.18 -23.98
CA ASP A 35 15.96 3.38 -24.18
C ASP A 35 15.25 3.94 -22.93
N ASN A 36 15.86 3.81 -21.74
CA ASN A 36 15.22 4.21 -20.49
C ASN A 36 15.00 5.72 -20.38
N GLU A 37 15.93 6.55 -20.87
CA GLU A 37 15.78 8.01 -20.82
C GLU A 37 14.64 8.48 -21.74
N ARG A 38 14.54 7.92 -22.95
CA ARG A 38 13.44 8.22 -23.88
C ARG A 38 12.10 7.78 -23.32
N ILE A 39 12.01 6.53 -22.84
CA ILE A 39 10.78 6.00 -22.24
C ILE A 39 10.38 6.81 -20.99
N GLN A 40 11.36 7.26 -20.20
CA GLN A 40 11.11 8.13 -19.05
C GLN A 40 10.63 9.53 -19.49
N ALA A 41 11.15 10.09 -20.58
CA ALA A 41 10.64 11.35 -21.12
C ALA A 41 9.18 11.20 -21.60
N GLU A 42 8.87 10.13 -22.32
CA GLU A 42 7.51 9.79 -22.76
C GLU A 42 6.55 9.59 -21.57
N LEU A 43 7.02 8.99 -20.47
CA LEU A 43 6.25 8.85 -19.24
C LEU A 43 5.77 10.20 -18.68
N PHE A 44 6.58 11.26 -18.74
CA PHE A 44 6.19 12.59 -18.23
C PHE A 44 5.20 13.33 -19.12
N GLU A 45 5.04 12.91 -20.37
CA GLU A 45 3.99 13.41 -21.27
C GLU A 45 2.64 12.71 -21.03
N ASN A 46 2.63 11.62 -20.24
CA ASN A 46 1.39 10.92 -19.91
C ASN A 46 0.49 11.81 -19.02
N PRO A 47 -0.79 12.05 -19.41
CA PRO A 47 -1.69 12.94 -18.67
C PRO A 47 -1.94 12.52 -17.22
N ASP A 48 -1.98 11.20 -16.94
CA ASP A 48 -2.20 10.72 -15.58
C ASP A 48 -0.96 10.98 -14.72
N VAL A 49 0.24 10.78 -15.26
CA VAL A 49 1.50 11.13 -14.58
C VAL A 49 1.53 12.62 -14.22
N GLN A 50 1.17 13.50 -15.15
CA GLN A 50 1.12 14.94 -14.90
C GLN A 50 0.08 15.31 -13.84
N LEU A 51 -1.10 14.69 -13.89
CA LEU A 51 -2.17 14.89 -12.90
C LEU A 51 -1.71 14.47 -11.50
N TRP A 52 -1.12 13.29 -11.36
CA TRP A 52 -0.74 12.76 -10.05
C TRP A 52 0.47 13.47 -9.46
N LEU A 53 1.42 13.94 -10.29
CA LEU A 53 2.49 14.83 -9.85
C LEU A 53 1.96 16.18 -9.37
N LYS A 54 0.92 16.70 -10.04
CA LYS A 54 0.23 17.92 -9.57
C LYS A 54 -0.48 17.67 -8.24
N ASN A 55 -1.17 16.55 -8.08
CA ASN A 55 -1.88 16.19 -6.85
C ASN A 55 -0.94 15.96 -5.66
N LEU A 56 0.28 15.46 -5.89
CA LEU A 56 1.28 15.25 -4.83
C LEU A 56 1.78 16.57 -4.24
N LYS A 57 1.78 17.66 -5.04
CA LYS A 57 2.28 18.97 -4.62
C LYS A 57 1.44 19.53 -3.47
N PRO A 58 2.05 19.87 -2.32
CA PRO A 58 1.32 20.51 -1.25
C PRO A 58 0.92 21.93 -1.68
N GLU A 59 -0.37 22.27 -1.59
CA GLU A 59 -0.85 23.64 -1.82
C GLU A 59 -0.58 24.52 -0.59
N LEU A 60 -0.12 25.76 -0.82
CA LEU A 60 0.11 26.78 0.22
C LEU A 60 -0.96 27.88 0.17
N PRO A 61 -1.47 28.38 1.32
CA PRO A 61 -1.22 27.87 2.68
C PRO A 61 -1.82 26.47 2.88
N PHE A 62 -1.20 25.67 3.74
CA PHE A 62 -1.52 24.25 3.87
C PHE A 62 -3.01 24.02 4.13
N LYS A 63 -3.63 23.18 3.28
CA LYS A 63 -4.96 22.64 3.53
C LYS A 63 -4.94 21.78 4.79
N ARG A 64 -5.99 21.86 5.61
CA ARG A 64 -6.21 20.88 6.69
C ARG A 64 -6.31 19.48 6.05
N ASN A 65 -5.77 18.47 6.74
CA ASN A 65 -5.77 17.07 6.29
C ASN A 65 -5.01 16.81 4.98
N LEU A 66 -3.87 17.48 4.79
CA LEU A 66 -3.00 17.28 3.63
C LEU A 66 -2.56 15.81 3.45
N ILE A 67 -2.35 15.10 4.56
CA ILE A 67 -1.77 13.76 4.51
C ILE A 67 -2.82 12.67 4.29
N HIS A 68 -3.92 12.73 5.04
CA HIS A 68 -4.90 11.65 5.15
C HIS A 68 -6.34 12.07 4.85
N GLY A 69 -6.99 11.34 3.94
CA GLY A 69 -8.41 11.36 3.58
C GLY A 69 -8.66 10.74 2.19
N SER A 70 -9.86 10.93 1.65
CA SER A 70 -10.33 10.27 0.41
C SER A 70 -10.12 11.03 -0.89
N PHE A 71 -9.54 12.24 -0.86
CA PHE A 71 -9.30 13.07 -2.05
C PHE A 71 -7.95 12.76 -2.68
N ASP A 72 -7.90 12.88 -4.01
CA ASP A 72 -6.72 12.51 -4.81
C ASP A 72 -5.48 13.37 -4.50
N TRP A 73 -5.66 14.62 -4.07
CA TRP A 73 -4.58 15.54 -3.67
C TRP A 73 -4.01 15.26 -2.27
N GLN A 74 -4.59 14.33 -1.52
CA GLN A 74 -4.07 13.96 -0.20
C GLN A 74 -2.89 13.01 -0.38
N PHE A 75 -1.84 13.22 0.41
CA PHE A 75 -0.56 12.55 0.24
C PHE A 75 -0.69 11.02 0.16
N GLU A 76 -1.51 10.39 1.01
CA GLU A 76 -1.66 8.93 1.00
C GLU A 76 -2.16 8.38 -0.35
N ASN A 77 -2.99 9.15 -1.06
CA ASN A 77 -3.56 8.75 -2.34
C ASN A 77 -2.61 9.12 -3.47
N ALA A 78 -2.14 10.36 -3.48
CA ALA A 78 -1.22 10.86 -4.49
C ALA A 78 0.07 10.06 -4.51
N MET A 79 0.71 9.86 -3.35
CA MET A 79 1.99 9.18 -3.28
C MET A 79 1.87 7.70 -3.65
N LEU A 80 0.83 7.01 -3.20
CA LEU A 80 0.62 5.61 -3.55
C LEU A 80 0.38 5.44 -5.06
N LYS A 81 -0.33 6.38 -5.68
CA LYS A 81 -0.51 6.37 -7.13
C LYS A 81 0.79 6.68 -7.89
N ILE A 82 1.58 7.63 -7.41
CA ILE A 82 2.93 7.91 -7.95
C ILE A 82 3.78 6.62 -7.97
N LEU A 83 3.73 5.82 -6.90
CA LEU A 83 4.40 4.51 -6.85
C LEU A 83 3.83 3.51 -7.87
N GLN A 84 2.51 3.46 -8.05
CA GLN A 84 1.86 2.57 -9.02
C GLN A 84 2.19 2.94 -10.48
N LEU A 85 2.33 4.23 -10.77
CA LEU A 85 2.82 4.74 -12.07
C LEU A 85 4.32 4.50 -12.27
N GLY A 86 4.98 3.91 -11.28
CA GLY A 86 6.40 3.55 -11.35
C GLY A 86 7.33 4.70 -11.00
N LEU A 87 6.86 5.85 -10.54
CA LEU A 87 7.74 6.94 -10.13
C LEU A 87 8.38 6.64 -8.76
N HIS A 88 9.58 7.16 -8.52
CA HIS A 88 10.41 6.83 -7.36
C HIS A 88 11.39 7.95 -6.99
N ALA A 89 12.10 7.79 -5.88
CA ALA A 89 13.18 8.66 -5.45
C ALA A 89 14.31 8.73 -6.49
N GLY A 90 14.87 9.92 -6.70
CA GLY A 90 15.88 10.22 -7.72
C GLY A 90 15.29 10.78 -9.02
N ILE A 91 13.95 10.84 -9.13
CA ILE A 91 13.27 11.58 -10.19
C ILE A 91 13.08 13.04 -9.72
N PRO A 92 13.64 14.05 -10.41
CA PRO A 92 13.61 15.45 -9.95
C PRO A 92 12.21 15.98 -9.64
N GLN A 93 11.21 15.65 -10.45
CA GLN A 93 9.83 16.07 -10.27
C GLN A 93 9.17 15.48 -9.02
N VAL A 94 9.59 14.28 -8.60
CA VAL A 94 9.13 13.62 -7.38
C VAL A 94 9.91 14.18 -6.18
N ASP A 95 11.25 14.23 -6.30
CA ASP A 95 12.16 14.71 -5.25
C ASP A 95 11.85 16.13 -4.79
N GLU A 96 11.51 17.02 -5.73
CA GLU A 96 11.16 18.39 -5.38
C GLU A 96 9.95 18.48 -4.46
N VAL A 97 8.98 17.59 -4.64
CA VAL A 97 7.74 17.58 -3.86
C VAL A 97 7.93 16.85 -2.53
N THR A 98 8.70 15.77 -2.51
CA THR A 98 8.91 14.91 -1.33
C THR A 98 9.77 15.56 -0.26
N LYS A 99 10.63 16.54 -0.62
CA LYS A 99 11.37 17.39 0.35
C LYS A 99 10.47 17.97 1.44
N TYR A 100 9.25 18.38 1.09
CA TYR A 100 8.29 18.90 2.07
C TYR A 100 7.91 17.83 3.11
N TYR A 101 7.62 16.62 2.65
CA TYR A 101 7.16 15.52 3.51
C TYR A 101 8.31 14.94 4.35
N ILE A 102 9.55 14.96 3.85
CA ILE A 102 10.74 14.67 4.66
C ILE A 102 10.86 15.69 5.79
N LYS A 103 10.79 16.99 5.45
CA LYS A 103 10.80 18.06 6.46
C LYS A 103 9.65 17.96 7.46
N TYR A 104 8.47 17.53 7.03
CA TYR A 104 7.33 17.27 7.92
C TYR A 104 7.67 16.24 9.01
N LEU A 105 8.44 15.20 8.68
CA LEU A 105 8.90 14.23 9.68
C LEU A 105 9.90 14.84 10.67
N GLU A 106 10.70 15.82 10.24
CA GLU A 106 11.71 16.51 11.07
C GLU A 106 11.11 17.57 12.01
N MET A 107 9.96 18.17 11.65
CA MET A 107 9.41 19.34 12.35
C MET A 107 9.08 19.08 13.83
N GLU A 108 8.70 17.85 14.19
CA GLU A 108 8.34 17.51 15.56
C GLU A 108 8.81 16.10 15.94
N SER A 109 9.30 15.97 17.16
CA SER A 109 9.66 14.67 17.73
C SER A 109 8.42 13.78 17.83
N PRO A 110 8.52 12.47 17.52
CA PRO A 110 7.42 11.52 17.74
C PRO A 110 6.84 11.57 19.16
N LYS A 111 7.66 11.93 20.17
CA LYS A 111 7.25 12.08 21.57
C LYS A 111 6.26 13.22 21.83
N THR A 112 6.27 14.26 21.00
CA THR A 112 5.45 15.46 21.19
C THR A 112 4.19 15.46 20.33
N LYS A 113 4.10 14.52 19.37
CA LYS A 113 2.98 14.41 18.44
C LYS A 113 1.72 13.91 19.12
N ASN A 114 0.59 14.49 18.76
CA ASN A 114 -0.71 13.92 19.08
C ASN A 114 -0.99 12.69 18.21
N LYS A 115 -2.07 11.96 18.52
CA LYS A 115 -2.41 10.70 17.82
C LYS A 115 -2.56 10.86 16.31
N ARG A 116 -3.10 11.99 15.86
CA ARG A 116 -3.31 12.27 14.43
C ARG A 116 -1.99 12.57 13.73
N GLU A 117 -1.14 13.40 14.32
CA GLU A 117 0.20 13.71 13.77
C GLU A 117 1.08 12.46 13.70
N LEU A 118 0.98 11.59 14.69
CA LEU A 118 1.70 10.31 14.69
C LEU A 118 1.18 9.37 13.60
N PHE A 119 -0.14 9.28 13.44
CA PHE A 119 -0.76 8.53 12.35
C PHE A 119 -0.34 9.06 10.97
N ASP A 120 -0.37 10.37 10.78
CA ASP A 120 0.09 11.03 9.55
C ASP A 120 1.60 10.75 9.31
N SER A 121 2.42 10.68 10.36
CA SER A 121 3.84 10.31 10.26
C SER A 121 4.07 8.88 9.79
N ILE A 122 3.23 7.92 10.22
CA ILE A 122 3.28 6.53 9.77
C ILE A 122 3.01 6.45 8.26
N ILE A 123 2.00 7.17 7.79
CA ILE A 123 1.67 7.26 6.35
C ILE A 123 2.86 7.82 5.58
N VAL A 124 3.38 8.97 6.02
CA VAL A 124 4.48 9.67 5.35
C VAL A 124 5.73 8.81 5.29
N ALA A 125 6.19 8.28 6.43
CA ALA A 125 7.40 7.46 6.48
C ALA A 125 7.27 6.19 5.63
N SER A 126 6.13 5.49 5.71
CA SER A 126 5.90 4.26 4.95
C SER A 126 5.93 4.51 3.44
N MET A 127 5.28 5.58 2.96
CA MET A 127 5.22 5.89 1.53
C MET A 127 6.54 6.45 0.99
N LEU A 128 7.25 7.27 1.77
CA LEU A 128 8.59 7.75 1.39
C LEU A 128 9.58 6.58 1.27
N LEU A 129 9.57 5.67 2.23
CA LEU A 129 10.43 4.48 2.17
C LEU A 129 10.03 3.56 1.01
N ALA A 130 8.73 3.40 0.74
CA ALA A 130 8.23 2.67 -0.43
C ALA A 130 8.72 3.26 -1.76
N ALA A 131 8.91 4.59 -1.81
CA ALA A 131 9.46 5.29 -2.98
C ALA A 131 10.97 5.19 -3.12
N GLY A 132 11.67 4.70 -2.10
CA GLY A 132 13.13 4.56 -2.09
C GLY A 132 13.87 5.70 -1.40
N TYR A 133 13.19 6.58 -0.65
CA TYR A 133 13.88 7.55 0.19
C TYR A 133 14.45 6.86 1.43
N THR A 134 15.74 7.08 1.69
CA THR A 134 16.50 6.45 2.78
C THR A 134 17.13 7.49 3.70
N ASP A 135 16.58 8.70 3.74
CA ASP A 135 16.97 9.73 4.69
C ASP A 135 16.90 9.18 6.12
N ASN A 136 17.87 9.56 6.97
CA ASN A 136 17.98 9.02 8.34
C ASN A 136 16.67 9.16 9.11
N ILE A 137 15.97 10.30 9.00
CA ILE A 137 14.69 10.51 9.68
C ILE A 137 13.61 9.49 9.25
N VAL A 138 13.57 9.10 7.98
CA VAL A 138 12.64 8.11 7.45
C VAL A 138 13.02 6.72 7.95
N LEU A 139 14.30 6.34 7.82
CA LEU A 139 14.79 5.04 8.25
C LEU A 139 14.68 4.85 9.76
N ASP A 140 15.04 5.85 10.55
CA ASP A 140 14.97 5.81 12.00
C ASP A 140 13.52 5.68 12.47
N PHE A 141 12.59 6.44 11.87
CA PHE A 141 11.17 6.29 12.17
C PHE A 141 10.68 4.86 11.87
N MET A 142 10.99 4.34 10.68
CA MET A 142 10.53 3.02 10.27
C MET A 142 11.16 1.88 11.08
N LYS A 143 12.45 1.97 11.43
CA LYS A 143 13.13 0.99 12.30
C LYS A 143 12.54 0.98 13.71
N ASN A 144 12.32 2.16 14.30
CA ASN A 144 11.74 2.24 15.64
C ASN A 144 10.27 1.79 15.65
N SER A 145 9.49 2.09 14.59
CA SER A 145 8.14 1.55 14.42
C SER A 145 8.15 0.03 14.31
N LEU A 146 9.03 -0.54 13.48
CA LEU A 146 9.20 -1.98 13.33
C LEU A 146 9.57 -2.66 14.66
N ASP A 147 10.42 -2.05 15.48
CA ASP A 147 10.76 -2.56 16.82
C ASP A 147 9.53 -2.63 17.74
N VAL A 148 8.65 -1.64 17.66
CA VAL A 148 7.38 -1.61 18.41
C VAL A 148 6.43 -2.69 17.91
N LEU A 149 6.27 -2.81 16.59
CA LEU A 149 5.41 -3.81 15.95
C LEU A 149 5.89 -5.24 16.22
N SER A 150 7.19 -5.52 16.06
CA SER A 150 7.74 -6.87 16.27
C SER A 150 7.52 -7.32 17.71
N LYS A 151 7.84 -6.48 18.70
CA LYS A 151 7.64 -6.84 20.12
C LYS A 151 6.20 -7.21 20.46
N PHE A 152 5.23 -6.55 19.81
CA PHE A 152 3.81 -6.84 19.97
C PHE A 152 3.37 -8.10 19.22
N THR A 153 3.86 -8.28 17.99
CA THR A 153 3.47 -9.41 17.12
C THR A 153 4.15 -10.72 17.53
N ASP A 154 5.33 -10.67 18.13
CA ASP A 154 6.05 -11.84 18.67
C ASP A 154 5.27 -12.58 19.76
N SER A 155 4.42 -11.87 20.53
CA SER A 155 3.56 -12.49 21.53
C SER A 155 2.29 -13.12 20.95
N SER A 156 2.01 -12.94 19.64
CA SER A 156 0.76 -13.38 18.99
C SER A 156 -0.49 -12.96 19.77
N ASP A 157 -0.47 -11.76 20.33
CA ASP A 157 -1.56 -11.24 21.16
C ASP A 157 -2.57 -10.49 20.26
N TYR A 158 -3.78 -11.04 20.15
CA TYR A 158 -4.88 -10.45 19.40
C TYR A 158 -5.88 -9.72 20.30
N ASP A 159 -5.66 -9.70 21.62
CA ASP A 159 -6.52 -9.01 22.57
C ASP A 159 -6.16 -7.51 22.61
N ILE A 160 -6.61 -6.80 21.58
CA ILE A 160 -6.36 -5.36 21.42
C ILE A 160 -7.51 -4.49 21.95
N TYR A 161 -8.56 -5.09 22.50
CA TYR A 161 -9.80 -4.41 22.86
C TYR A 161 -9.97 -4.29 24.36
N VAL A 162 -10.62 -3.21 24.80
CA VAL A 162 -10.95 -3.08 26.22
C VAL A 162 -11.99 -4.12 26.61
N GLU A 163 -11.80 -4.76 27.77
CA GLU A 163 -12.77 -5.72 28.30
C GLU A 163 -14.07 -5.02 28.72
N ASN A 164 -13.95 -3.94 29.50
CA ASN A 164 -15.07 -3.20 30.06
C ASN A 164 -15.38 -1.95 29.24
N ARG A 165 -16.20 -2.09 28.19
CA ARG A 165 -16.64 -0.95 27.37
C ARG A 165 -17.37 0.13 28.17
N GLU A 166 -18.08 -0.25 29.21
CA GLU A 166 -18.93 0.65 30.01
C GLU A 166 -18.14 1.76 30.72
N ASP A 167 -16.84 1.55 30.93
CA ASP A 167 -15.92 2.56 31.48
C ASP A 167 -15.75 3.77 30.54
N TYR A 168 -16.10 3.62 29.27
CA TYR A 168 -15.93 4.61 28.22
C TYR A 168 -17.25 5.32 27.90
N LYS A 169 -17.44 6.48 28.52
CA LYS A 169 -18.63 7.32 28.35
C LYS A 169 -18.57 8.14 27.05
N GLY A 170 -19.74 8.53 26.53
CA GLY A 170 -19.86 9.45 25.40
C GLY A 170 -19.56 8.85 24.03
N VAL A 171 -19.54 7.52 23.90
CA VAL A 171 -19.38 6.86 22.59
C VAL A 171 -20.54 7.25 21.67
N PRO A 172 -20.27 7.73 20.44
CA PRO A 172 -21.31 8.03 19.47
C PRO A 172 -22.22 6.84 19.17
N LYS A 173 -23.52 7.09 18.99
CA LYS A 173 -24.54 6.03 18.77
C LYS A 173 -24.22 5.13 17.57
N ASN A 174 -23.66 5.69 16.50
CA ASN A 174 -23.27 4.95 15.30
C ASN A 174 -22.07 4.02 15.50
N TRP A 175 -21.39 4.10 16.65
CA TRP A 175 -20.26 3.24 17.01
C TRP A 175 -20.53 2.42 18.26
N ILE A 176 -21.79 2.30 18.70
CA ILE A 176 -22.12 1.62 19.96
C ILE A 176 -21.66 0.16 19.97
N ASP A 177 -21.65 -0.51 18.82
CA ASP A 177 -21.19 -1.89 18.64
C ASP A 177 -19.72 -2.02 18.21
N SER A 178 -19.04 -0.90 17.94
CA SER A 178 -17.63 -0.91 17.52
C SER A 178 -16.72 -1.07 18.74
N PRO A 179 -15.83 -2.07 18.80
CA PRO A 179 -14.97 -2.28 19.96
C PRO A 179 -14.02 -1.08 20.16
N ILE A 180 -13.67 -0.80 21.42
CA ILE A 180 -12.70 0.26 21.75
C ILE A 180 -11.33 -0.37 21.86
N ILE A 181 -10.38 0.19 21.14
CA ILE A 181 -8.99 -0.25 21.15
C ILE A 181 -8.34 0.23 22.47
N LYS A 182 -7.59 -0.68 23.11
CA LYS A 182 -6.81 -0.43 24.33
C LYS A 182 -5.91 0.82 24.15
N PRO A 183 -6.13 1.92 24.91
CA PRO A 183 -5.35 3.16 24.74
C PRO A 183 -3.84 2.99 24.92
N GLN A 184 -3.42 2.01 25.72
CA GLN A 184 -2.01 1.67 25.98
C GLN A 184 -1.26 1.08 24.79
N LEU A 185 -1.96 0.72 23.71
CA LEU A 185 -1.38 0.23 22.45
C LEU A 185 -0.86 1.36 21.56
N LEU A 186 -1.03 2.62 21.96
CA LEU A 186 -0.32 3.75 21.36
C LEU A 186 1.03 3.93 22.06
N LYS A 187 2.11 3.94 21.28
CA LYS A 187 3.49 4.16 21.72
C LYS A 187 4.10 5.34 20.99
N GLU A 188 5.34 5.67 21.35
CA GLU A 188 6.09 6.80 20.81
C GLU A 188 6.17 6.81 19.28
N TYR A 189 6.32 5.64 18.65
CA TYR A 189 6.51 5.50 17.20
C TYR A 189 5.27 4.98 16.46
N GLY A 190 4.12 4.98 17.10
CA GLY A 190 2.86 4.61 16.46
C GLY A 190 2.02 3.65 17.28
N PHE A 191 1.18 2.89 16.58
CA PHE A 191 0.37 1.85 17.17
C PHE A 191 1.20 0.56 17.28
N CYS A 192 1.02 -0.21 18.36
CA CYS A 192 1.68 -1.50 18.54
C CYS A 192 1.25 -2.56 17.53
N TYR A 193 0.04 -2.42 16.98
CA TYR A 193 -0.53 -3.37 16.03
C TYR A 193 -0.33 -2.88 14.58
N PRO A 194 -0.22 -3.79 13.60
CA PRO A 194 0.06 -3.40 12.23
C PRO A 194 -1.13 -2.71 11.55
N MET A 195 -0.87 -1.80 10.62
CA MET A 195 -1.84 -1.13 9.76
C MET A 195 -1.54 -1.40 8.28
N VAL A 196 -2.48 -1.07 7.39
CA VAL A 196 -2.27 -1.22 5.94
C VAL A 196 -1.02 -0.48 5.43
N TYR A 197 -0.65 0.66 6.03
CA TYR A 197 0.53 1.42 5.65
C TYR A 197 1.84 0.69 5.96
N ASP A 198 1.88 -0.11 7.04
CA ASP A 198 3.05 -0.92 7.38
C ASP A 198 3.31 -1.97 6.29
N LEU A 199 2.27 -2.56 5.69
CA LEU A 199 2.40 -3.45 4.54
C LEU A 199 3.05 -2.75 3.34
N ILE A 200 2.88 -1.45 3.19
CA ILE A 200 3.44 -0.67 2.08
C ILE A 200 4.90 -0.32 2.33
N GLY A 201 5.23 0.11 3.55
CA GLY A 201 6.57 0.58 3.93
C GLY A 201 7.56 -0.54 4.23
N LEU A 202 7.17 -1.56 5.01
CA LEU A 202 8.09 -2.56 5.53
C LEU A 202 8.76 -3.40 4.44
N ARG A 203 8.07 -3.68 3.32
CA ARG A 203 8.64 -4.41 2.17
C ARG A 203 9.92 -3.78 1.62
N SER A 204 10.05 -2.45 1.72
CA SER A 204 11.25 -1.75 1.25
C SER A 204 12.45 -1.97 2.15
N MET A 205 12.24 -2.33 3.43
CA MET A 205 13.30 -2.57 4.39
C MET A 205 14.06 -3.87 4.13
N TYR A 206 13.50 -4.85 3.41
CA TYR A 206 14.25 -6.04 2.97
C TYR A 206 15.49 -5.68 2.14
N ARG A 207 15.48 -4.52 1.46
CA ARG A 207 16.62 -4.02 0.66
C ARG A 207 17.82 -3.61 1.50
N LEU A 208 17.65 -3.46 2.81
CA LEU A 208 18.74 -3.16 3.72
C LEU A 208 19.65 -4.38 3.97
N ASP A 209 19.21 -5.58 3.55
CA ASP A 209 19.95 -6.84 3.68
C ASP A 209 20.43 -7.12 5.13
N ASP A 210 19.55 -6.80 6.09
CA ASP A 210 19.78 -6.98 7.53
C ASP A 210 18.87 -8.11 8.03
N CYS A 211 19.47 -9.21 8.48
CA CYS A 211 18.74 -10.39 8.92
C CYS A 211 17.78 -10.12 10.08
N ASN A 212 18.18 -9.28 11.04
CA ASN A 212 17.35 -8.94 12.20
C ASN A 212 16.18 -8.03 11.81
N ILE A 213 16.37 -7.14 10.83
CA ILE A 213 15.24 -6.40 10.24
C ILE A 213 14.29 -7.36 9.51
N ASN A 214 14.83 -8.28 8.70
CA ASN A 214 14.02 -9.23 7.93
C ASN A 214 13.19 -10.15 8.83
N GLU A 215 13.77 -10.65 9.92
CA GLU A 215 13.07 -11.48 10.91
C GLU A 215 11.91 -10.74 11.57
N LYS A 216 12.10 -9.47 11.95
CA LYS A 216 11.05 -8.62 12.53
C LYS A 216 9.91 -8.40 11.55
N ILE A 217 10.23 -8.11 10.28
CA ILE A 217 9.22 -7.95 9.23
C ILE A 217 8.45 -9.26 9.06
N ASP A 218 9.14 -10.39 8.96
CA ASP A 218 8.52 -11.70 8.81
C ASP A 218 7.59 -12.02 9.99
N SER A 219 7.95 -11.64 11.22
CA SER A 219 7.09 -11.79 12.41
C SER A 219 5.79 -10.98 12.27
N VAL A 220 5.90 -9.70 11.91
CA VAL A 220 4.75 -8.82 11.68
C VAL A 220 3.83 -9.39 10.60
N ILE A 221 4.40 -9.88 9.49
CA ILE A 221 3.60 -10.40 8.39
C ILE A 221 2.95 -11.74 8.76
N LYS A 222 3.66 -12.65 9.44
CA LYS A 222 3.09 -13.91 9.95
C LYS A 222 1.91 -13.67 10.88
N TYR A 223 2.00 -12.64 11.74
CA TYR A 223 0.92 -12.22 12.60
C TYR A 223 -0.33 -11.82 11.81
N ILE A 224 -0.18 -11.15 10.66
CA ILE A 224 -1.29 -10.72 9.80
C ILE A 224 -1.88 -11.89 8.99
N VAL A 225 -1.05 -12.74 8.39
CA VAL A 225 -1.50 -13.75 7.41
C VAL A 225 -2.05 -15.05 8.02
N CYS A 226 -2.51 -15.02 9.26
CA CYS A 226 -2.99 -16.19 10.00
C CYS A 226 -4.51 -16.12 10.32
N ASP A 227 -5.13 -17.29 10.51
CA ASP A 227 -6.57 -17.41 10.82
C ASP A 227 -6.94 -16.64 12.09
N ASP A 228 -6.08 -16.63 13.10
CA ASP A 228 -6.34 -15.97 14.38
C ASP A 228 -6.52 -14.46 14.23
N PHE A 229 -5.66 -13.79 13.47
CA PHE A 229 -5.82 -12.36 13.16
C PHE A 229 -7.17 -12.10 12.51
N HIS A 230 -7.51 -12.92 11.51
CA HIS A 230 -8.71 -12.75 10.72
C HIS A 230 -10.01 -13.06 11.47
N ASN A 231 -9.96 -13.95 12.46
CA ASN A 231 -11.08 -14.30 13.32
C ASN A 231 -11.26 -13.34 14.51
N LYS A 232 -10.15 -12.90 15.14
CA LYS A 232 -10.18 -12.16 16.40
C LYS A 232 -10.24 -10.65 16.20
N ILE A 233 -9.59 -10.13 15.16
CA ILE A 233 -9.56 -8.69 14.88
C ILE A 233 -10.81 -8.28 14.08
N LYS A 234 -11.51 -7.26 14.56
CA LYS A 234 -12.66 -6.67 13.86
C LYS A 234 -12.21 -5.86 12.65
N ASP A 235 -13.00 -5.92 11.59
CA ASP A 235 -12.80 -5.11 10.39
C ASP A 235 -12.86 -3.62 10.76
N GLY A 236 -11.93 -2.83 10.22
CA GLY A 236 -11.70 -1.44 10.58
C GLY A 236 -11.01 -1.23 11.94
N TYR A 237 -10.54 -2.30 12.58
CA TYR A 237 -10.07 -2.38 13.98
C TYR A 237 -11.12 -2.00 15.03
N GLY A 238 -11.87 -0.92 14.89
CA GLY A 238 -12.78 -0.37 15.89
C GLY A 238 -12.58 1.12 16.08
N ILE A 239 -12.74 1.60 17.32
CA ILE A 239 -12.64 3.02 17.66
C ILE A 239 -11.54 3.31 18.69
N LEU A 240 -10.96 4.50 18.58
CA LEU A 240 -9.93 5.07 19.45
C LEU A 240 -10.52 6.15 20.33
N VAL A 241 -10.06 6.24 21.58
CA VAL A 241 -10.34 7.37 22.47
C VAL A 241 -9.45 8.56 22.09
N ALA A 242 -10.04 9.70 21.75
CA ALA A 242 -9.34 10.91 21.33
C ALA A 242 -9.20 11.98 22.43
N GLY A 243 -9.60 11.64 23.66
CA GLY A 243 -9.64 12.56 24.81
C GLY A 243 -10.92 13.40 24.86
N GLN A 244 -11.23 13.97 26.02
CA GLN A 244 -12.42 14.83 26.24
C GLN A 244 -13.75 14.22 25.76
N GLY A 245 -13.92 12.89 25.90
CA GLY A 245 -15.12 12.18 25.45
C GLY A 245 -15.28 12.04 23.93
N ARG A 246 -14.23 12.34 23.14
CA ARG A 246 -14.22 12.16 21.68
C ARG A 246 -13.66 10.81 21.29
N TYR A 247 -14.13 10.31 20.14
CA TYR A 247 -13.71 9.05 19.55
C TYR A 247 -13.38 9.22 18.06
N HIS A 248 -12.52 8.36 17.53
CA HIS A 248 -12.21 8.27 16.11
C HIS A 248 -12.28 6.81 15.65
N GLY A 249 -12.80 6.53 14.46
CA GLY A 249 -12.62 5.22 13.83
C GLY A 249 -11.18 5.01 13.40
N MET A 250 -10.63 3.81 13.60
CA MET A 250 -9.28 3.48 13.15
C MET A 250 -9.26 3.17 11.64
N GLY A 251 -10.14 2.31 11.15
CA GLY A 251 -10.44 2.12 9.72
C GLY A 251 -9.36 1.48 8.82
N TRP A 252 -8.12 1.37 9.28
CA TRP A 252 -6.94 1.01 8.47
C TRP A 252 -6.30 -0.32 8.87
N ASP A 253 -7.12 -1.33 9.18
CA ASP A 253 -6.61 -2.67 9.44
C ASP A 253 -6.02 -3.31 8.17
N PRO A 254 -4.99 -4.16 8.32
CA PRO A 254 -4.35 -4.87 7.22
C PRO A 254 -5.03 -6.20 6.90
N LYS A 255 -6.31 -6.42 7.24
CA LYS A 255 -6.96 -7.70 6.93
C LYS A 255 -6.98 -7.91 5.42
N LEU A 256 -6.37 -9.02 5.04
CA LEU A 256 -6.42 -9.57 3.69
C LEU A 256 -7.89 -9.76 3.23
N PRO A 257 -8.29 -9.13 2.12
CA PRO A 257 -9.66 -9.18 1.62
C PRO A 257 -10.09 -10.59 1.22
N GLY A 258 -11.24 -11.08 1.72
CA GLY A 258 -11.72 -12.43 1.39
C GLY A 258 -10.87 -13.55 1.98
N TYR A 259 -10.23 -13.33 3.14
CA TYR A 259 -9.28 -14.29 3.73
C TYR A 259 -9.75 -15.75 3.84
N PHE A 260 -11.05 -15.95 4.08
CA PHE A 260 -11.66 -17.28 4.16
C PHE A 260 -12.37 -17.72 2.87
N ASP A 261 -12.72 -16.78 2.00
CA ASP A 261 -13.40 -17.04 0.73
C ASP A 261 -13.08 -15.92 -0.27
N VAL A 262 -12.04 -16.14 -1.06
CA VAL A 262 -11.57 -15.21 -2.09
C VAL A 262 -12.60 -15.06 -3.21
N SER A 263 -13.20 -16.17 -3.63
CA SER A 263 -14.13 -16.19 -4.77
C SER A 263 -15.43 -15.44 -4.48
N ASP A 264 -15.99 -15.59 -3.28
CA ASP A 264 -17.18 -14.82 -2.89
C ASP A 264 -16.84 -13.33 -2.70
N TYR A 265 -15.72 -13.03 -2.04
CA TYR A 265 -15.28 -11.65 -1.84
C TYR A 265 -15.05 -10.91 -3.16
N ALA A 266 -14.45 -11.57 -4.15
CA ALA A 266 -14.15 -11.01 -5.46
C ALA A 266 -15.41 -10.59 -6.25
N ARG A 267 -16.61 -11.04 -5.85
CA ARG A 267 -17.88 -10.56 -6.43
C ARG A 267 -18.25 -9.15 -5.99
N THR A 268 -17.74 -8.69 -4.85
CA THR A 268 -18.13 -7.42 -4.23
C THR A 268 -17.04 -6.35 -4.32
N SER A 269 -15.77 -6.72 -4.10
CA SER A 269 -14.66 -5.75 -4.05
C SER A 269 -13.34 -6.32 -4.60
N PRO A 270 -13.32 -6.80 -5.85
CA PRO A 270 -12.14 -7.47 -6.41
C PRO A 270 -10.91 -6.56 -6.53
N HIS A 271 -11.11 -5.26 -6.80
CA HIS A 271 -10.03 -4.27 -6.79
C HIS A 271 -9.26 -4.23 -5.46
N LYS A 272 -9.95 -4.29 -4.31
CA LYS A 272 -9.26 -4.26 -3.02
C LYS A 272 -8.39 -5.52 -2.85
N MET A 273 -8.90 -6.67 -3.26
CA MET A 273 -8.13 -7.93 -3.27
C MET A 273 -6.88 -7.83 -4.14
N VAL A 274 -7.00 -7.34 -5.38
CA VAL A 274 -5.85 -7.14 -6.29
C VAL A 274 -4.82 -6.18 -5.70
N PHE A 275 -5.28 -5.08 -5.09
CA PHE A 275 -4.42 -4.12 -4.41
C PHE A 275 -3.60 -4.78 -3.29
N TYR A 276 -4.26 -5.52 -2.40
CA TYR A 276 -3.58 -6.22 -1.31
C TYR A 276 -2.62 -7.29 -1.83
N ALA A 277 -3.01 -8.05 -2.85
CA ALA A 277 -2.14 -9.05 -3.47
C ALA A 277 -0.85 -8.43 -4.03
N ASN A 278 -0.95 -7.24 -4.64
CA ASN A 278 0.21 -6.51 -5.16
C ASN A 278 1.15 -6.05 -4.06
N ILE A 279 0.61 -5.61 -2.92
CA ILE A 279 1.43 -5.21 -1.77
C ILE A 279 2.12 -6.42 -1.17
N ILE A 280 1.37 -7.49 -0.89
CA ILE A 280 1.90 -8.60 -0.11
C ILE A 280 2.78 -9.55 -0.93
N SER A 281 2.72 -9.51 -2.27
CA SER A 281 3.59 -10.33 -3.14
C SER A 281 5.08 -10.08 -2.92
N ARG A 282 5.42 -9.00 -2.19
CA ARG A 282 6.79 -8.62 -1.85
C ARG A 282 7.29 -9.14 -0.50
N TYR A 283 6.51 -9.98 0.18
CA TYR A 283 6.91 -10.61 1.43
C TYR A 283 7.08 -12.12 1.23
N PRO A 284 8.30 -12.68 1.41
CA PRO A 284 8.56 -14.11 1.22
C PRO A 284 7.67 -15.03 2.07
N VAL A 285 7.25 -14.58 3.25
CA VAL A 285 6.35 -15.34 4.13
C VAL A 285 4.89 -15.24 3.69
N ALA A 286 4.45 -14.11 3.14
CA ALA A 286 3.06 -13.91 2.72
C ALA A 286 2.73 -14.66 1.43
N VAL A 287 3.68 -14.75 0.48
CA VAL A 287 3.46 -15.48 -0.78
C VAL A 287 3.28 -16.99 -0.59
N LYS A 288 3.64 -17.52 0.59
CA LYS A 288 3.44 -18.92 0.99
C LYS A 288 2.13 -19.15 1.73
N SER A 289 1.34 -18.09 1.97
CA SER A 289 0.07 -18.20 2.68
C SER A 289 -1.01 -18.85 1.81
N ARG A 290 -2.02 -19.44 2.47
CA ARG A 290 -3.24 -19.93 1.83
C ARG A 290 -3.89 -18.83 1.00
N TRP A 291 -4.14 -17.68 1.63
CA TRP A 291 -4.81 -16.56 0.97
C TRP A 291 -4.12 -16.13 -0.33
N TYR A 292 -2.79 -16.00 -0.33
CA TYR A 292 -2.08 -15.59 -1.54
C TYR A 292 -2.23 -16.63 -2.66
N SER A 293 -2.14 -17.92 -2.32
CA SER A 293 -2.35 -19.01 -3.26
C SER A 293 -3.76 -18.98 -3.85
N ASP A 294 -4.79 -18.82 -3.02
CA ASP A 294 -6.20 -18.74 -3.43
C ASP A 294 -6.44 -17.53 -4.35
N VAL A 295 -5.82 -16.38 -4.07
CA VAL A 295 -5.90 -15.19 -4.94
C VAL A 295 -5.25 -15.44 -6.29
N ILE A 296 -4.06 -16.05 -6.33
CA ILE A 296 -3.39 -16.36 -7.60
C ILE A 296 -4.24 -17.35 -8.41
N GLU A 297 -4.75 -18.41 -7.78
CA GLU A 297 -5.63 -19.38 -8.43
C GLU A 297 -6.89 -18.71 -9.01
N HIS A 298 -7.51 -17.82 -8.24
CA HIS A 298 -8.65 -17.04 -8.71
C HIS A 298 -8.30 -16.17 -9.93
N LEU A 299 -7.17 -15.46 -9.90
CA LEU A 299 -6.75 -14.59 -10.99
C LEU A 299 -6.27 -15.37 -12.24
N GLU A 300 -5.77 -16.60 -12.09
CA GLU A 300 -5.42 -17.47 -13.22
C GLU A 300 -6.62 -17.80 -14.13
N GLN A 301 -7.85 -17.73 -13.61
CA GLN A 301 -9.06 -17.97 -14.39
C GLN A 301 -9.25 -16.95 -15.52
N PHE A 302 -8.57 -15.80 -15.46
CA PHE A 302 -8.63 -14.75 -16.48
C PHE A 302 -7.52 -14.84 -17.53
N LYS A 303 -6.74 -15.93 -17.52
CA LYS A 303 -5.68 -16.17 -18.50
C LYS A 303 -6.28 -16.47 -19.87
N THR A 304 -5.74 -15.82 -20.91
CA THR A 304 -6.16 -16.01 -22.30
C THR A 304 -5.46 -17.21 -22.94
N GLU A 305 -5.93 -17.63 -24.12
CA GLU A 305 -5.31 -18.71 -24.91
C GLU A 305 -3.84 -18.43 -25.28
N ILE A 306 -3.49 -17.16 -25.50
CA ILE A 306 -2.11 -16.76 -25.82
C ILE A 306 -1.23 -16.63 -24.56
N GLY A 307 -1.83 -16.60 -23.36
CA GLY A 307 -1.13 -16.57 -22.08
C GLY A 307 -1.01 -15.19 -21.42
N THR A 308 -1.60 -14.16 -22.03
CA THR A 308 -1.92 -12.87 -21.38
C THR A 308 -3.07 -13.04 -20.38
N TYR A 309 -3.47 -11.97 -19.70
CA TYR A 309 -4.59 -11.99 -18.75
C TYR A 309 -5.55 -10.85 -19.07
N CYS A 310 -6.86 -11.06 -18.89
CA CYS A 310 -7.86 -10.02 -19.11
C CYS A 310 -8.88 -10.02 -17.96
N PHE A 311 -8.62 -9.22 -16.94
CA PHE A 311 -9.52 -9.08 -15.80
C PHE A 311 -10.79 -8.32 -16.19
N PRO A 312 -11.92 -8.61 -15.51
CA PRO A 312 -13.07 -7.71 -15.50
C PRO A 312 -12.69 -6.32 -15.01
N LYS A 313 -13.38 -5.28 -15.51
CA LYS A 313 -13.00 -3.86 -15.29
C LYS A 313 -13.00 -3.47 -13.80
N GLU A 314 -13.86 -4.11 -13.01
CA GLU A 314 -14.01 -3.89 -11.57
C GLU A 314 -12.78 -4.32 -10.75
N TYR A 315 -11.85 -5.10 -11.33
CA TYR A 315 -10.55 -5.44 -10.73
C TYR A 315 -9.53 -4.32 -10.93
N LEU A 316 -9.72 -3.49 -11.97
CA LEU A 316 -8.85 -2.38 -12.37
C LEU A 316 -9.52 -1.03 -12.05
N ARG A 317 -10.08 -0.94 -10.84
CA ARG A 317 -10.85 0.23 -10.41
C ARG A 317 -10.00 1.49 -10.42
N GLU A 318 -10.49 2.54 -11.07
CA GLU A 318 -9.87 3.86 -11.12
C GLU A 318 -10.95 4.93 -10.87
N GLN A 319 -11.01 5.43 -9.63
CA GLN A 319 -11.94 6.47 -9.19
C GLN A 319 -11.48 7.09 -7.87
N SER A 320 -11.90 8.32 -7.57
CA SER A 320 -11.58 8.96 -6.29
C SER A 320 -12.04 8.14 -5.08
N GLY A 321 -11.23 8.17 -4.03
CA GLY A 321 -11.36 7.33 -2.84
C GLY A 321 -9.99 7.01 -2.25
N TYR A 322 -9.97 6.15 -1.24
CA TYR A 322 -8.73 5.76 -0.58
C TYR A 322 -7.92 4.79 -1.44
N ALA A 323 -6.70 5.18 -1.81
CA ALA A 323 -5.79 4.34 -2.58
C ALA A 323 -5.48 3.02 -1.88
N VAL A 324 -5.35 3.03 -0.54
CA VAL A 324 -5.13 1.84 0.29
C VAL A 324 -6.32 0.87 0.35
N GLN A 325 -7.44 1.23 -0.28
CA GLN A 325 -8.61 0.35 -0.49
C GLN A 325 -8.73 -0.09 -1.96
N GLY A 326 -7.74 0.19 -2.82
CA GLY A 326 -7.71 -0.22 -4.23
C GLY A 326 -8.53 0.66 -5.17
N PHE A 327 -8.77 1.93 -4.83
CA PHE A 327 -9.58 2.84 -5.66
C PHE A 327 -8.84 3.41 -6.89
N HIS A 328 -7.51 3.33 -6.92
CA HIS A 328 -6.63 3.96 -7.93
C HIS A 328 -5.74 2.96 -8.68
N LEU A 329 -6.25 1.77 -9.03
CA LEU A 329 -5.47 0.69 -9.61
C LEU A 329 -5.14 0.82 -11.10
N GLY A 330 -5.75 1.76 -11.83
CA GLY A 330 -5.45 1.96 -13.25
C GLY A 330 -3.99 2.38 -13.46
N LEU A 331 -3.38 1.98 -14.56
CA LEU A 331 -1.98 2.28 -14.88
C LEU A 331 -1.84 3.28 -16.03
N GLY A 332 -2.91 4.02 -16.31
CA GLY A 332 -2.92 5.09 -17.32
C GLY A 332 -3.00 4.59 -18.76
N GLU A 333 -3.46 3.36 -18.98
CA GLU A 333 -3.72 2.88 -20.33
C GLU A 333 -4.87 3.65 -20.99
N ASN A 334 -4.76 3.81 -22.31
CA ASN A 334 -5.82 4.43 -23.10
C ASN A 334 -7.06 3.53 -23.15
N LYS A 335 -8.06 3.83 -22.30
CA LYS A 335 -9.33 3.09 -22.18
C LYS A 335 -10.17 3.03 -23.46
N ARG A 336 -9.80 3.78 -24.52
CA ARG A 336 -10.42 3.66 -25.86
C ARG A 336 -9.86 2.49 -26.68
N LYS A 337 -8.65 2.02 -26.39
CA LYS A 337 -8.07 0.83 -27.05
C LYS A 337 -8.74 -0.42 -26.51
N LYS A 338 -9.21 -1.33 -27.37
CA LYS A 338 -9.96 -2.52 -26.92
C LYS A 338 -9.18 -3.43 -25.96
N ILE A 339 -7.85 -3.42 -26.04
CA ILE A 339 -6.96 -4.31 -25.28
C ILE A 339 -6.49 -3.74 -23.93
N TRP A 340 -6.95 -2.54 -23.52
CA TRP A 340 -6.41 -1.87 -22.33
C TRP A 340 -6.52 -2.73 -21.05
N CYS A 341 -7.65 -3.42 -20.85
CA CYS A 341 -7.82 -4.34 -19.73
C CYS A 341 -6.79 -5.47 -19.77
N GLU A 342 -6.54 -6.02 -20.96
CA GLU A 342 -5.62 -7.15 -21.14
C GLU A 342 -4.18 -6.72 -20.84
N VAL A 343 -3.81 -5.52 -21.27
CA VAL A 343 -2.49 -4.94 -21.00
C VAL A 343 -2.27 -4.75 -19.49
N GLU A 344 -3.16 -4.04 -18.79
CA GLU A 344 -3.01 -3.78 -17.35
C GLU A 344 -3.06 -5.08 -16.52
N SER A 345 -3.98 -5.98 -16.85
CA SER A 345 -4.13 -7.27 -16.14
C SER A 345 -2.90 -8.14 -16.32
N THR A 346 -2.35 -8.20 -17.54
CA THR A 346 -1.13 -8.96 -17.83
C THR A 346 0.05 -8.40 -17.05
N PHE A 347 0.21 -7.08 -17.02
CA PHE A 347 1.28 -6.45 -16.25
C PHE A 347 1.12 -6.69 -14.73
N ILE A 348 -0.10 -6.59 -14.20
CA ILE A 348 -0.37 -6.91 -12.78
C ILE A 348 -0.01 -8.36 -12.47
N MET A 349 -0.38 -9.31 -13.33
CA MET A 349 -0.03 -10.71 -13.12
C MET A 349 1.48 -10.98 -13.15
N LEU A 350 2.24 -10.27 -14.00
CA LEU A 350 3.71 -10.33 -13.97
C LEU A 350 4.26 -9.80 -12.64
N ILE A 351 3.70 -8.71 -12.11
CA ILE A 351 4.12 -8.17 -10.80
C ILE A 351 3.80 -9.14 -9.67
N LEU A 352 2.65 -9.81 -9.71
CA LEU A 352 2.25 -10.78 -8.70
C LEU A 352 3.15 -12.03 -8.77
N LYS A 353 3.41 -12.56 -9.96
CA LYS A 353 4.20 -13.77 -10.15
C LYS A 353 5.71 -13.57 -10.05
N LYS A 354 6.17 -12.32 -9.92
CA LYS A 354 7.59 -12.02 -9.77
C LYS A 354 8.08 -12.60 -8.44
N VAL A 355 8.76 -13.74 -8.52
CA VAL A 355 9.46 -14.35 -7.38
C VAL A 355 10.56 -13.38 -6.93
N LEU A 356 10.57 -13.04 -5.64
CA LEU A 356 11.62 -12.22 -5.03
C LEU A 356 12.89 -13.04 -4.78
#